data_AF-A0A2S7U8T6-F1
#
_entry.id   AF-A0A2S7U8T6-F1
#
_cell.length_a   1.000
_cell.length_b   1.000
_cell.length_c   1.000
_cell.angle_alpha   90.00
_cell.angle_beta   90.00
_cell.angle_gamma   90.00
#
_symmetry.space_group_name_H-M   'P 1'
#
loop_
_entity.id
_entity.type
_entity.pdbx_description
1 polymer ?
#
loop_
_entity_poly.entity_id
_entity_poly.type
_entity_poly.pdbx_seq_one_letter_code
_entity_poly.pdbx_strand_id
1 'polypeptide(L)'
;MKNLSIYFSLLLTSIAVSSCSTDFPRQEVNTENLSGFIEGGNAGGIYGDAGLKITNDSIQMTDWPVSRLTTSLDILLDTTLIDKTSFTDFYTIQIENKGSLKQREFIDSLVIVLSDKGLIK
;
A
#
# COMPACT_ATOMS: atom_id res chain seq x y z
N MET A 1 -34.51 -0.18 30.94
CA MET A 1 -34.37 -0.69 29.56
C MET A 1 -33.98 0.38 28.52
N LYS A 2 -34.43 1.65 28.63
CA LYS A 2 -34.05 2.73 27.67
C LYS A 2 -32.53 2.99 27.58
N ASN A 3 -31.83 3.00 28.71
CA ASN A 3 -30.39 3.31 28.72
C ASN A 3 -29.55 2.22 28.02
N LEU A 4 -29.94 0.95 28.14
CA LEU A 4 -29.25 -0.17 27.49
C LEU A 4 -29.34 -0.09 25.96
N SER A 5 -30.48 0.35 25.43
CA SER A 5 -30.68 0.59 23.99
C SER A 5 -29.81 1.71 23.45
N ILE A 6 -29.56 2.77 24.24
CA ILE A 6 -28.70 3.88 23.85
C ILE A 6 -27.23 3.44 23.80
N TYR A 7 -26.76 2.71 24.82
CA TYR A 7 -25.39 2.18 24.82
C TYR A 7 -25.17 1.16 23.70
N PHE A 8 -26.15 0.29 23.42
CA PHE A 8 -26.08 -0.68 22.34
C PHE A 8 -26.06 0.00 20.96
N SER A 9 -26.85 1.08 20.78
CA SER A 9 -26.86 1.86 19.54
C SER A 9 -25.56 2.65 19.35
N LEU A 10 -24.96 3.19 20.42
CA LEU A 10 -23.65 3.85 20.39
C LEU A 10 -22.52 2.88 20.05
N LEU A 11 -22.56 1.67 20.59
CA LEU A 11 -21.61 0.60 20.29
C LEU A 11 -21.70 0.17 18.81
N LEU A 12 -22.92 0.02 18.28
CA LEU A 12 -23.13 -0.32 16.87
C LEU A 12 -22.63 0.78 15.92
N THR A 13 -22.84 2.06 16.28
CA THR A 13 -22.30 3.17 15.47
C THR A 13 -20.78 3.21 15.50
N SER A 14 -20.12 2.87 16.61
CA SER A 14 -18.65 2.86 16.66
C SER A 14 -18.01 1.76 15.81
N ILE A 15 -18.68 0.62 15.62
CA ILE A 15 -18.17 -0.49 14.79
C ILE A 15 -18.34 -0.17 13.29
N ALA A 16 -19.32 0.65 12.92
CA ALA A 16 -19.54 1.02 11.52
C ALA A 16 -18.53 2.05 10.98
N VAL A 17 -17.83 2.81 11.84
CA VAL A 17 -16.89 3.87 11.41
C VAL A 17 -15.45 3.36 11.22
N SER A 18 -15.14 2.13 11.59
CA SER A 18 -13.76 1.60 11.57
C SER A 18 -13.34 0.95 10.25
N SER A 19 -14.21 0.92 9.23
CA SER A 19 -13.89 0.42 7.89
C SER A 19 -13.36 1.53 6.99
N CYS A 20 -12.25 2.17 7.37
CA CYS A 20 -11.52 3.06 6.47
C CYS A 20 -10.61 2.23 5.56
N SER A 21 -11.17 1.74 4.45
CA SER A 21 -10.39 1.24 3.32
C SER A 21 -10.15 2.37 2.33
N THR A 22 -8.96 2.42 1.74
CA THR A 22 -8.69 3.31 0.62
C THR A 22 -9.55 2.91 -0.58
N ASP A 23 -10.25 3.86 -1.17
CA ASP A 23 -11.02 3.65 -2.40
C ASP A 23 -10.09 3.65 -3.62
N PHE A 24 -9.25 2.61 -3.70
CA PHE A 24 -8.34 2.37 -4.82
C PHE A 24 -8.62 0.97 -5.38
N PRO A 25 -9.20 0.86 -6.60
CA PRO A 25 -9.51 -0.44 -7.17
C PRO A 25 -8.22 -1.21 -7.45
N ARG A 26 -8.28 -2.53 -7.33
CA ARG A 26 -7.14 -3.39 -7.68
C ARG A 26 -6.72 -3.16 -9.13
N GLN A 27 -5.44 -2.86 -9.31
CA GLN A 27 -4.81 -2.68 -10.61
C GLN A 27 -3.69 -3.70 -10.76
N GLU A 28 -3.84 -4.58 -11.75
CA GLU A 28 -2.79 -5.53 -12.12
C GLU A 28 -1.62 -4.79 -12.78
N VAL A 29 -0.41 -5.22 -12.44
CA VAL A 29 0.85 -4.82 -13.05
C VAL A 29 1.35 -6.03 -13.83
N ASN A 30 1.30 -5.95 -15.15
CA ASN A 30 1.83 -6.98 -16.02
C ASN A 30 2.60 -6.31 -17.16
N THR A 31 3.88 -6.08 -16.91
CA THR A 31 4.82 -5.52 -17.88
C THR A 31 5.78 -6.63 -18.34
N GLU A 32 6.72 -6.30 -19.22
CA GLU A 32 7.77 -7.23 -19.63
C GLU A 32 8.59 -7.75 -18.44
N ASN A 33 8.86 -6.89 -17.44
CA ASN A 33 9.77 -7.21 -16.34
C ASN A 33 9.09 -7.34 -14.97
N LEU A 34 7.90 -6.79 -14.80
CA LEU A 34 7.19 -6.74 -13.51
C LEU A 34 5.84 -7.45 -13.60
N SER A 35 5.49 -8.17 -12.53
CA SER A 35 4.21 -8.85 -12.35
C SER A 35 3.64 -8.58 -10.98
N GLY A 36 2.32 -8.51 -10.84
CA GLY A 36 1.65 -8.42 -9.56
C GLY A 36 0.52 -7.42 -9.57
N PHE A 37 0.25 -6.75 -8.45
CA PHE A 37 -0.89 -5.85 -8.31
C PHE A 37 -0.66 -4.75 -7.27
N ILE A 38 -1.52 -3.74 -7.35
CA ILE A 38 -1.66 -2.63 -6.41
C ILE A 38 -3.15 -2.49 -6.10
N GLU A 39 -3.54 -2.47 -4.84
CA GLU A 39 -4.94 -2.25 -4.43
C GLU A 39 -5.03 -1.39 -3.16
N GLY A 40 -6.21 -0.81 -2.93
CA GLY A 40 -6.51 -0.10 -1.69
C GLY A 40 -6.47 -1.06 -0.50
N GLY A 41 -5.72 -0.68 0.52
CA GLY A 41 -5.61 -1.39 1.79
C GLY A 41 -6.60 -0.86 2.84
N ASN A 42 -6.59 -1.51 3.99
CA ASN A 42 -7.44 -1.16 5.13
C ASN A 42 -6.60 -0.73 6.33
N ALA A 43 -6.88 0.45 6.88
CA ALA A 43 -6.23 0.94 8.10
C ALA A 43 -6.46 0.02 9.32
N GLY A 44 -7.52 -0.78 9.29
CA GLY A 44 -7.88 -1.78 10.30
C GLY A 44 -7.31 -3.18 10.05
N GLY A 45 -6.33 -3.33 9.14
CA GLY A 45 -5.62 -4.60 8.92
C GLY A 45 -5.14 -5.22 10.22
N ILE A 46 -5.09 -6.56 10.28
CA ILE A 46 -4.61 -7.29 11.45
C ILE A 46 -3.15 -6.83 11.67
N TYR A 47 -2.87 -6.17 12.80
CA TYR A 47 -1.57 -5.56 13.15
C TYR A 47 -0.34 -6.49 12.98
N GLY A 48 -0.51 -7.79 12.74
CA GLY A 48 0.55 -8.76 12.47
C GLY A 48 0.93 -8.94 10.99
N ASP A 49 0.03 -8.63 10.05
CA ASP A 49 0.26 -8.83 8.61
C ASP A 49 0.57 -7.53 7.85
N ALA A 50 0.32 -6.39 8.49
CA ALA A 50 0.64 -5.07 7.96
C ALA A 50 2.16 -4.84 7.98
N GLY A 51 2.72 -4.45 6.85
CA GLY A 51 4.17 -4.23 6.76
C GLY A 51 4.68 -4.02 5.35
N LEU A 52 5.99 -3.76 5.27
CA LEU A 52 6.73 -3.58 4.02
C LEU A 52 7.94 -4.54 4.04
N LYS A 53 8.02 -5.37 3.01
CA LYS A 53 9.15 -6.25 2.74
C LYS A 53 9.64 -5.99 1.32
N ILE A 54 10.91 -5.61 1.21
CA ILE A 54 11.60 -5.42 -0.06
C ILE A 54 12.72 -6.46 -0.15
N THR A 55 12.68 -7.29 -1.18
CA THR A 55 13.77 -8.21 -1.54
C THR A 55 14.46 -7.73 -2.81
N ASN A 56 15.45 -8.47 -3.30
CA ASN A 56 16.15 -8.11 -4.54
C ASN A 56 15.25 -8.22 -5.79
N ASP A 57 14.18 -9.01 -5.69
CA ASP A 57 13.33 -9.46 -6.78
C ASP A 57 11.84 -9.23 -6.51
N SER A 58 11.46 -8.68 -5.36
CA SER A 58 10.05 -8.43 -5.07
C SER A 58 9.86 -7.32 -4.04
N ILE A 59 8.66 -6.75 -4.08
CA ILE A 59 8.12 -5.92 -3.02
C ILE A 59 6.78 -6.51 -2.60
N GLN A 60 6.62 -6.65 -1.29
CA GLN A 60 5.36 -6.98 -0.66
C GLN A 60 5.07 -5.93 0.41
N MET A 61 3.98 -5.22 0.22
CA MET A 61 3.42 -4.25 1.14
C MET A 61 1.97 -4.62 1.38
N THR A 62 1.55 -4.69 2.63
CA THR A 62 0.17 -5.03 3.00
C THR A 62 -0.35 -3.97 3.94
N ASP A 63 -1.49 -3.36 3.60
CA ASP A 63 -2.18 -2.38 4.43
C ASP A 63 -1.24 -1.33 5.05
N TRP A 64 -0.40 -0.72 4.21
CA TRP A 64 0.65 0.20 4.65
C TRP A 64 0.61 1.53 3.87
N PRO A 65 1.00 2.66 4.48
CA PRO A 65 1.00 3.95 3.79
C PRO A 65 2.17 4.06 2.79
N VAL A 66 1.93 4.71 1.65
CA VAL A 66 2.94 4.88 0.59
C VAL A 66 4.15 5.69 1.05
N SER A 67 3.99 6.64 1.97
CA SER A 67 5.11 7.38 2.60
C SER A 67 6.22 6.49 3.18
N ARG A 68 5.90 5.31 3.68
CA ARG A 68 6.89 4.36 4.20
C ARG A 68 7.62 3.61 3.09
N LEU A 69 6.91 3.34 2.00
CA LEU A 69 7.48 2.83 0.77
C LEU A 69 8.44 3.84 0.16
N THR A 70 8.02 5.09 -0.05
CA THR A 70 8.90 6.14 -0.63
C THR A 70 10.16 6.33 0.19
N THR A 71 10.06 6.39 1.53
CA THR A 71 11.24 6.47 2.41
C THR A 71 12.23 5.33 2.18
N SER A 72 11.74 4.10 1.97
CA SER A 72 12.59 2.93 1.73
C SER A 72 13.21 2.97 0.34
N LEU A 73 12.46 3.42 -0.67
CA LEU A 73 12.95 3.56 -2.04
C LEU A 73 13.98 4.70 -2.16
N ASP A 74 13.79 5.82 -1.45
CA ASP A 74 14.74 6.94 -1.40
C ASP A 74 16.13 6.49 -0.94
N ILE A 75 16.18 5.65 0.10
CA ILE A 75 17.43 5.08 0.62
C ILE A 75 18.09 4.17 -0.42
N LEU A 76 17.32 3.36 -1.14
CA LEU A 76 17.84 2.43 -2.13
C LEU A 76 18.27 3.13 -3.43
N LEU A 77 17.62 4.24 -3.76
CA LEU A 77 17.85 4.99 -4.99
C LEU A 77 18.83 6.16 -4.84
N ASP A 78 19.11 6.58 -3.60
CA ASP A 78 19.80 7.83 -3.27
C ASP A 78 19.10 9.03 -3.93
N THR A 79 17.78 9.11 -3.73
CA THR A 79 16.92 10.14 -4.33
C THR A 79 15.83 10.60 -3.36
N THR A 80 14.97 11.53 -3.80
CA THR A 80 13.81 12.00 -3.04
C THR A 80 12.55 11.84 -3.86
N LEU A 81 11.75 10.83 -3.51
CA LEU A 81 10.44 10.56 -4.06
C LEU A 81 9.37 11.23 -3.22
N ILE A 82 8.34 11.74 -3.88
CA ILE A 82 7.25 12.47 -3.24
C ILE A 82 6.03 11.55 -3.18
N ASP A 83 5.54 11.27 -1.98
CA ASP A 83 4.24 10.61 -1.77
C ASP A 83 3.10 11.53 -2.20
N LYS A 84 2.19 11.02 -3.04
CA LYS A 84 0.99 11.74 -3.52
C LYS A 84 -0.30 11.29 -2.83
N THR A 85 -0.24 10.31 -1.96
CA THR A 85 -1.41 9.73 -1.30
C THR A 85 -1.79 10.50 -0.03
N SER A 86 -3.02 10.33 0.45
CA SER A 86 -3.42 10.88 1.74
C SER A 86 -2.76 10.09 2.87
N PHE A 87 -2.51 10.74 4.00
CA PHE A 87 -2.02 10.09 5.22
C PHE A 87 -2.95 8.96 5.73
N THR A 88 -4.23 9.03 5.39
CA THR A 88 -5.25 8.03 5.74
C THR A 88 -5.31 6.86 4.77
N ASP A 89 -4.58 6.92 3.66
CA ASP A 89 -4.65 5.92 2.60
C ASP A 89 -3.61 4.82 2.84
N PHE A 90 -4.09 3.60 2.92
CA PHE A 90 -3.31 2.39 3.00
C PHE A 90 -3.39 1.63 1.68
N TYR A 91 -2.33 0.91 1.34
CA TYR A 91 -2.25 0.16 0.09
C TYR A 91 -1.66 -1.23 0.33
N THR A 92 -2.12 -2.18 -0.48
CA THR A 92 -1.51 -3.49 -0.61
C THR A 92 -0.88 -3.57 -2.00
N ILE A 93 0.44 -3.78 -2.02
CA ILE A 93 1.26 -3.83 -3.22
C ILE A 93 2.05 -5.12 -3.20
N GLN A 94 1.87 -5.96 -4.21
CA GLN A 94 2.69 -7.14 -4.40
C GLN A 94 3.21 -7.10 -5.82
N ILE A 95 4.50 -6.84 -5.99
CA ILE A 95 5.13 -6.76 -7.30
C ILE A 95 6.42 -7.57 -7.28
N GLU A 96 6.56 -8.48 -8.21
CA GLU A 96 7.74 -9.30 -8.42
C GLU A 96 8.44 -8.94 -9.74
N ASN A 97 9.75 -9.14 -9.74
CA ASN A 97 10.62 -9.09 -10.89
C ASN A 97 10.45 -10.40 -11.67
N LYS A 98 9.60 -10.38 -12.70
CA LYS A 98 9.46 -11.48 -13.66
C LYS A 98 10.72 -11.67 -14.51
N GLY A 99 11.45 -10.58 -14.70
CA GLY A 99 12.66 -10.55 -15.52
C GLY A 99 13.92 -10.94 -14.75
N SER A 100 15.06 -10.74 -15.41
CA SER A 100 16.38 -10.81 -14.77
C SER A 100 16.92 -9.41 -14.46
N LEU A 101 16.04 -8.46 -14.12
CA LEU A 101 16.46 -7.11 -13.76
C LEU A 101 17.34 -7.17 -12.52
N LYS A 102 18.39 -6.35 -12.52
CA LYS A 102 19.17 -6.13 -11.30
C LYS A 102 18.32 -5.34 -10.30
N GLN A 103 18.70 -5.41 -9.02
CA GLN A 103 17.97 -4.74 -7.93
C GLN A 103 17.67 -3.25 -8.24
N ARG A 104 18.64 -2.50 -8.76
CA ARG A 104 18.43 -1.08 -9.12
C ARG A 104 17.41 -0.90 -10.24
N GLU A 105 17.52 -1.69 -11.31
CA GLU A 105 16.61 -1.64 -12.46
C GLU A 105 15.19 -2.06 -12.08
N PHE A 106 15.06 -3.05 -11.18
CA PHE A 106 13.78 -3.44 -10.59
C PHE A 106 13.14 -2.28 -9.83
N ILE A 107 13.91 -1.60 -8.97
CA ILE A 107 13.40 -0.47 -8.18
C ILE A 107 13.05 0.72 -9.08
N ASP A 108 13.88 1.05 -10.07
CA ASP A 108 13.59 2.12 -11.03
C ASP A 108 12.29 1.81 -11.82
N SER A 109 12.12 0.55 -12.26
CA SER A 109 10.89 0.11 -12.94
C SER A 109 9.67 0.17 -12.02
N LEU A 110 9.83 -0.20 -10.75
CA LEU A 110 8.79 -0.08 -9.74
C LEU A 110 8.37 1.38 -9.54
N VAL A 111 9.33 2.31 -9.45
CA VAL A 111 9.05 3.75 -9.32
C VAL A 111 8.23 4.27 -10.49
N ILE A 112 8.55 3.85 -11.72
CA ILE A 112 7.78 4.23 -12.92
C ILE A 112 6.33 3.75 -12.79
N VAL A 113 6.12 2.48 -12.44
CA VAL A 113 4.77 1.93 -12.25
C VAL A 113 3.99 2.69 -11.17
N LEU A 114 4.60 2.95 -10.01
CA LEU A 114 3.96 3.69 -8.92
C LEU A 114 3.63 5.13 -9.30
N SER A 115 4.50 5.78 -10.08
CA SER A 115 4.27 7.14 -10.62
C SER A 115 3.12 7.16 -11.63
N ASP A 116 3.06 6.19 -12.54
CA ASP A 116 1.98 6.02 -13.52
C ASP A 116 0.63 5.75 -12.84
N LYS A 117 0.64 5.08 -11.68
CA LYS A 117 -0.56 4.88 -10.84
C LYS A 117 -0.90 6.08 -9.97
N GLY A 118 -0.12 7.15 -10.02
CA GLY A 118 -0.35 8.39 -9.27
C GLY A 118 -0.02 8.30 -7.79
N LEU A 119 0.69 7.26 -7.34
CA LEU A 119 1.03 7.05 -5.94
C LEU A 119 2.25 7.87 -5.51
N ILE A 120 3.20 8.10 -6.42
CA ILE A 120 4.45 8.84 -6.14
C ILE A 120 4.81 9.85 -7.25
N LYS A 121 5.87 10.63 -7.05
CA LYS A 121 6.51 11.51 -8.04
C LYS A 121 8.01 11.61 -7.83
#